data_AF-X1C9Z6-F1
#
_entry.id   AF-X1C9Z6-F1
#
_cell.length_a   1.000
_cell.length_b   1.000
_cell.length_c   1.000
_cell.angle_alpha   90.00
_cell.angle_beta   90.00
_cell.angle_gamma   90.00
#
_symmetry.space_group_name_H-M   'P 1'
#
loop_
_entity.id
_entity.type
_entity.pdbx_description
1 polymer ?
#
loop_
_entity_poly.entity_id
_entity_poly.type
_entity_poly.pdbx_seq_one_letter_code
_entity_poly.pdbx_strand_id
1 'polypeptide(L)'
;MWKLKKDKNGKEMGIRIVGRSESSDYKTWTRTEPIFEGNEIHLQIYSMPIFEYNGIYLGLPAIFNVKTDTVQTELAWSPDTIKWYRICPGTALIPNSETKGDIDWGCIYSAKSPIILNNEIRLYYSGSDGPHTDWRKGYFCLATLRPDGFAGYKTIDDTLESSIITVPIPWNG
;
A
#
# COMPACT_ATOMS: atom_id res chain seq x y z
N MET A 1 -12.77 8.04 -0.30
CA MET A 1 -13.29 9.44 -0.26
C MET A 1 -12.64 10.23 -1.40
N TRP A 2 -13.24 11.34 -1.84
CA TRP A 2 -12.68 12.19 -2.88
C TRP A 2 -12.41 13.61 -2.36
N LYS A 3 -11.33 14.24 -2.81
CA LYS A 3 -10.96 15.63 -2.53
C LYS A 3 -10.56 16.31 -3.84
N LEU A 4 -10.78 17.61 -3.98
CA LEU A 4 -10.29 18.37 -5.13
C LEU A 4 -8.85 18.85 -4.88
N LYS A 5 -7.98 18.67 -5.86
CA LYS A 5 -6.64 19.30 -5.92
C LYS A 5 -6.45 19.98 -7.27
N LYS A 6 -5.73 21.11 -7.28
CA LYS A 6 -5.32 21.79 -8.51
C LYS A 6 -4.03 21.20 -9.05
N ASP A 7 -4.01 20.90 -10.35
CA ASP A 7 -2.78 20.53 -11.04
C ASP A 7 -1.85 21.75 -11.27
N LYS A 8 -0.70 21.51 -11.90
CA LYS A 8 0.27 22.56 -12.23
C LYS A 8 -0.27 23.68 -13.13
N ASN A 9 -1.38 23.44 -13.84
CA ASN A 9 -2.03 24.39 -14.72
C ASN A 9 -3.25 25.05 -14.05
N GLY A 10 -3.50 24.78 -12.76
CA GLY A 10 -4.63 25.33 -12.01
C GLY A 10 -5.95 24.59 -12.23
N LYS A 11 -5.98 23.50 -12.99
CA LYS A 11 -7.20 22.69 -13.23
C LYS A 11 -7.50 21.84 -12.00
N GLU A 12 -8.75 21.89 -11.52
CA GLU A 12 -9.20 21.04 -10.43
C GLU A 12 -9.44 19.60 -10.88
N MET A 13 -8.94 18.65 -10.10
CA MET A 13 -9.16 17.22 -10.30
C MET A 13 -9.58 16.56 -8.99
N GLY A 14 -10.52 15.63 -9.10
CA GLY A 14 -10.87 14.73 -8.01
C GLY A 14 -9.74 13.72 -7.77
N ILE A 15 -9.28 13.64 -6.53
CA ILE A 15 -8.30 12.65 -6.07
C ILE A 15 -8.92 11.70 -5.05
N ARG A 16 -8.62 10.41 -5.16
CA ARG A 16 -8.99 9.43 -4.13
C ARG A 16 -8.09 9.57 -2.92
N ILE A 17 -8.72 9.58 -1.76
CA ILE A 17 -8.08 9.65 -0.45
C ILE A 17 -8.69 8.63 0.51
N VAL A 18 -7.90 8.22 1.49
CA VAL A 18 -8.36 7.36 2.59
C VAL A 18 -9.06 8.24 3.62
N GLY A 19 -10.30 7.87 3.91
CA GLY A 19 -11.09 8.47 4.98
C GLY A 19 -11.29 7.47 6.11
N ARG A 20 -11.46 7.99 7.33
CA ARG A 20 -11.73 7.20 8.54
C ARG A 20 -13.01 7.71 9.21
N SER A 21 -13.84 6.77 9.63
CA SER A 21 -15.01 7.00 10.48
C SER A 21 -14.98 5.96 11.60
N GLU A 22 -15.51 6.32 12.75
CA GLU A 22 -15.64 5.44 13.91
C GLU A 22 -17.11 5.15 14.20
N SER A 23 -17.36 4.00 14.81
CA SER A 23 -18.68 3.62 15.31
C SER A 23 -18.49 2.69 16.50
N SER A 24 -19.22 2.94 17.59
CA SER A 24 -19.27 2.07 18.76
C SER A 24 -20.37 1.00 18.66
N ASP A 25 -21.31 1.15 17.72
CA ASP A 25 -22.51 0.31 17.60
C ASP A 25 -22.67 -0.34 16.21
N TYR A 26 -21.74 -0.05 15.28
CA TYR A 26 -21.74 -0.45 13.87
C TYR A 26 -22.96 0.05 13.05
N LYS A 27 -23.76 0.96 13.60
CA LYS A 27 -24.96 1.54 12.96
C LYS A 27 -24.78 3.03 12.72
N THR A 28 -24.31 3.75 13.73
CA THR A 28 -24.09 5.19 13.69
C THR A 28 -22.60 5.46 13.54
N TRP A 29 -22.24 6.29 12.57
CA TRP A 29 -20.85 6.57 12.24
C TRP A 29 -20.53 8.05 12.43
N THR A 30 -19.31 8.33 12.91
CA THR A 30 -18.78 9.70 12.91
C THR A 30 -18.63 10.21 11.48
N ARG A 31 -18.61 11.54 11.34
CA ARG A 31 -18.20 12.17 10.09
C ARG A 31 -16.86 11.59 9.64
N THR A 32 -16.77 11.26 8.36
CA THR A 32 -15.54 10.74 7.79
C THR A 32 -14.50 11.84 7.68
N GLU A 33 -13.32 11.59 8.23
CA GLU A 33 -12.17 12.50 8.20
C GLU A 33 -11.07 11.97 7.27
N PRO A 34 -10.42 12.82 6.48
CA PRO A 34 -9.32 12.42 5.61
C PRO A 34 -8.07 12.12 6.46
N ILE A 35 -7.49 10.93 6.29
CA ILE A 35 -6.33 10.48 7.10
C ILE A 35 -5.09 10.16 6.26
N PHE A 36 -5.26 9.92 4.95
CA PHE A 36 -4.14 9.54 4.09
C PHE A 36 -4.43 9.86 2.63
N GLU A 37 -3.45 10.39 1.92
CA GLU A 37 -3.54 10.75 0.50
C GLU A 37 -2.26 10.39 -0.24
N GLY A 38 -2.33 10.29 -1.56
CA GLY A 38 -1.15 10.05 -2.39
C GLY A 38 -0.25 11.29 -2.52
N ASN A 39 1.04 11.05 -2.76
CA ASN A 39 2.06 12.10 -2.84
C ASN A 39 1.87 13.03 -4.04
N GLU A 40 1.29 12.50 -5.13
CA GLU A 40 1.05 13.25 -6.35
C GLU A 40 -0.40 13.10 -6.80
N ILE A 41 -0.94 14.11 -7.48
CA ILE A 41 -2.35 14.13 -7.93
C ILE A 41 -2.68 12.94 -8.84
N HIS A 42 -1.69 12.48 -9.60
CA HIS A 42 -1.83 11.36 -10.51
C HIS A 42 -1.59 9.99 -9.85
N LEU A 43 -1.11 9.95 -8.60
CA LEU A 43 -0.87 8.74 -7.82
C LEU A 43 -1.87 8.69 -6.67
N GLN A 44 -3.00 8.03 -6.89
CA GLN A 44 -4.13 8.07 -5.97
C GLN A 44 -4.22 6.77 -5.16
N ILE A 45 -4.60 6.86 -3.88
CA ILE A 45 -4.84 5.65 -3.07
C ILE A 45 -6.24 5.14 -3.40
N TYR A 46 -6.33 4.09 -4.22
CA TYR A 46 -7.59 3.53 -4.68
C TYR A 46 -8.30 2.74 -3.58
N SER A 47 -7.53 1.89 -2.89
CA SER A 47 -7.94 1.13 -1.72
C SER A 47 -6.73 0.94 -0.80
N MET A 48 -6.98 0.59 0.46
CA MET A 48 -5.91 0.27 1.40
C MET A 48 -6.43 -0.72 2.44
N PRO A 49 -6.28 -2.03 2.22
CA PRO A 49 -6.40 -3.01 3.30
C PRO A 49 -5.48 -2.66 4.47
N ILE A 50 -5.98 -2.86 5.69
CA ILE A 50 -5.28 -2.56 6.94
C ILE A 50 -5.35 -3.79 7.83
N PHE A 51 -4.23 -4.13 8.48
CA PHE A 51 -4.14 -5.20 9.47
C PHE A 51 -3.15 -4.85 10.57
N GLU A 52 -3.34 -5.41 11.76
CA GLU A 52 -2.41 -5.28 12.88
C GLU A 52 -1.26 -6.30 12.73
N TYR A 53 -0.05 -5.88 13.06
CA TYR A 53 1.14 -6.72 13.09
C TYR A 53 2.08 -6.23 14.19
N ASN A 54 2.35 -7.05 15.20
CA ASN A 54 3.27 -6.74 16.31
C ASN A 54 3.03 -5.37 16.98
N GLY A 55 1.77 -5.03 17.27
CA GLY A 55 1.39 -3.80 17.99
C GLY A 55 1.38 -2.52 17.15
N ILE A 56 1.57 -2.63 15.83
CA ILE A 56 1.37 -1.54 14.88
C ILE A 56 0.34 -1.94 13.82
N TYR A 57 -0.13 -0.96 13.04
CA TYR A 57 -0.97 -1.21 11.87
C TYR A 57 -0.13 -1.11 10.61
N LEU A 58 -0.25 -2.12 9.75
CA LEU A 58 0.27 -2.09 8.39
C LEU A 58 -0.89 -1.88 7.42
N GLY A 59 -0.61 -1.13 6.37
CA GLY A 59 -1.54 -0.83 5.28
C GLY A 59 -0.92 -1.23 3.95
N LEU A 60 -1.76 -1.73 3.04
CA LEU A 60 -1.36 -2.12 1.68
C LEU A 60 -2.01 -1.20 0.65
N PRO A 61 -1.60 0.08 0.56
CA PRO A 61 -2.25 1.01 -0.34
C PRO A 61 -2.06 0.59 -1.80
N ALA A 62 -3.18 0.40 -2.48
CA ALA A 62 -3.25 0.21 -3.93
C ALA A 62 -3.13 1.58 -4.61
N ILE A 63 -1.96 1.85 -5.19
CA ILE A 63 -1.62 3.13 -5.80
C ILE A 63 -2.03 3.10 -7.26
N PHE A 64 -3.12 3.78 -7.54
CA PHE A 64 -3.61 3.99 -8.89
C PHE A 64 -2.87 5.13 -9.56
N ASN A 65 -2.14 4.81 -10.62
CA ASN A 65 -1.49 5.79 -11.47
C ASN A 65 -2.42 6.15 -12.63
N VAL A 66 -3.00 7.35 -12.56
CA VAL A 66 -3.96 7.87 -13.55
C VAL A 66 -3.33 8.03 -14.94
N LYS A 67 -2.00 8.18 -15.04
CA LYS A 67 -1.31 8.37 -16.33
C LYS A 67 -1.10 7.05 -17.06
N THR A 68 -0.72 6.01 -16.34
CA THR A 68 -0.46 4.68 -16.92
C THR A 68 -1.69 3.78 -16.91
N ASP A 69 -2.73 4.18 -16.17
CA ASP A 69 -3.93 3.39 -15.88
C ASP A 69 -3.60 2.04 -15.24
N THR A 70 -2.58 2.02 -14.38
CA THR A 70 -2.13 0.81 -13.66
C THR A 70 -2.23 0.98 -12.15
N VAL A 71 -2.20 -0.14 -11.43
CA VAL A 71 -2.24 -0.16 -9.96
C VAL A 71 -1.12 -1.05 -9.42
N GLN A 72 -0.30 -0.49 -8.53
CA GLN A 72 0.69 -1.22 -7.76
C GLN A 72 0.32 -1.25 -6.27
N THR A 73 0.73 -2.28 -5.54
CA THR A 73 0.56 -2.33 -4.08
C THR A 73 1.84 -1.89 -3.39
N GLU A 74 1.75 -0.82 -2.60
CA GLU A 74 2.85 -0.35 -1.75
C GLU A 74 2.61 -0.74 -0.28
N LEU A 75 3.53 -0.34 0.59
CA LEU A 75 3.46 -0.56 2.04
C LEU A 75 3.32 0.77 2.78
N ALA A 76 2.46 0.79 3.78
CA ALA A 76 2.31 1.89 4.72
C ALA A 76 2.20 1.35 6.15
N TRP A 77 2.45 2.21 7.13
CA TRP A 77 2.26 1.87 8.54
C TRP A 77 1.61 3.02 9.31
N SER A 78 1.02 2.67 10.45
CA SER A 78 0.42 3.61 11.39
C SER A 78 0.53 3.09 12.83
N PRO A 79 0.82 3.95 13.81
CA PRO A 79 0.78 3.56 15.22
C PRO A 79 -0.64 3.53 15.80
N ASP A 80 -1.61 4.21 15.17
CA ASP A 80 -2.89 4.54 15.81
C ASP A 80 -4.10 4.52 14.87
N THR A 81 -3.93 4.09 13.61
CA THR A 81 -4.91 4.16 12.51
C THR A 81 -5.31 5.56 12.04
N ILE A 82 -4.78 6.61 12.68
CA ILE A 82 -5.09 8.01 12.39
C ILE A 82 -3.96 8.61 11.54
N LYS A 83 -2.72 8.47 11.99
CA LYS A 83 -1.54 9.00 11.29
C LYS A 83 -0.86 7.88 10.50
N TRP A 84 -0.76 8.07 9.19
CA TRP A 84 -0.23 7.07 8.26
C TRP A 84 1.04 7.55 7.57
N TYR A 85 1.97 6.62 7.34
CA TYR A 85 3.24 6.86 6.67
C TYR A 85 3.48 5.81 5.60
N ARG A 86 3.83 6.25 4.38
CA ARG A 86 4.29 5.35 3.30
C ARG A 86 5.73 4.88 3.59
N ILE A 87 5.98 3.60 3.44
CA ILE A 87 7.34 3.03 3.46
C ILE A 87 7.87 3.03 2.02
N CYS A 88 9.02 3.67 1.80
CA CYS A 88 9.64 3.84 0.48
C CYS A 88 8.62 4.26 -0.62
N PRO A 89 7.99 5.45 -0.50
CA PRO A 89 6.93 5.86 -1.41
C PRO A 89 7.36 5.78 -2.89
N GLY A 90 6.56 5.10 -3.71
CA GLY A 90 6.85 4.85 -5.13
C GLY A 90 7.50 3.49 -5.39
N THR A 91 7.97 2.79 -4.36
CA THR A 91 8.45 1.41 -4.45
C THR A 91 7.34 0.44 -4.04
N ALA A 92 6.95 -0.44 -4.96
CA ALA A 92 5.95 -1.46 -4.70
C ALA A 92 6.45 -2.54 -3.73
N LEU A 93 5.57 -2.98 -2.83
CA LEU A 93 5.77 -4.22 -2.08
C LEU A 93 5.49 -5.45 -2.96
N ILE A 94 4.45 -5.34 -3.80
CA ILE A 94 4.12 -6.32 -4.85
C ILE A 94 4.18 -5.55 -6.18
N PRO A 95 5.28 -5.69 -6.95
CA PRO A 95 5.47 -4.93 -8.18
C PRO A 95 4.61 -5.49 -9.31
N ASN A 96 4.19 -4.62 -10.22
CA ASN A 96 3.65 -5.06 -11.50
C ASN A 96 4.75 -5.76 -12.32
N SER A 97 4.37 -6.76 -13.12
CA SER A 97 5.29 -7.31 -14.14
C SER A 97 5.74 -6.20 -15.10
N GLU A 98 6.97 -6.31 -15.58
CA GLU A 98 7.51 -5.44 -16.63
C GLU A 98 6.96 -5.80 -18.02
N THR A 99 6.41 -7.01 -18.19
CA THR A 99 5.92 -7.51 -19.48
C THR A 99 4.41 -7.28 -19.62
N LYS A 100 4.03 -6.51 -20.65
CA LYS A 100 2.62 -6.24 -20.94
C LYS A 100 1.83 -7.51 -21.23
N GLY A 101 0.71 -7.68 -20.52
CA GLY A 101 -0.18 -8.83 -20.66
C GLY A 101 0.10 -9.97 -19.68
N ASP A 102 1.16 -9.86 -18.87
CA ASP A 102 1.36 -10.79 -17.75
C ASP A 102 0.25 -10.65 -16.70
N ILE A 103 0.06 -11.70 -15.93
CA ILE A 103 -1.05 -11.86 -14.97
C ILE A 103 -1.18 -10.73 -13.95
N ASP A 104 -0.11 -9.97 -13.71
CA ASP A 104 -0.03 -8.87 -12.75
C ASP A 104 0.61 -7.60 -13.33
N TRP A 105 0.66 -7.47 -14.66
CA TRP A 105 1.17 -6.27 -15.33
C TRP A 105 0.33 -5.02 -15.07
N GLY A 106 -0.99 -5.15 -15.12
CA GLY A 106 -1.90 -4.01 -15.17
C GLY A 106 -2.31 -3.48 -13.79
N CYS A 107 -2.93 -4.33 -12.97
CA CYS A 107 -3.41 -3.91 -11.65
C CYS A 107 -3.17 -5.00 -10.60
N ILE A 108 -2.68 -4.59 -9.45
CA ILE A 108 -2.47 -5.44 -8.27
C ILE A 108 -3.28 -4.86 -7.11
N TYR A 109 -4.16 -5.68 -6.54
CA TYR A 109 -4.86 -5.37 -5.29
C TYR A 109 -4.63 -6.50 -4.29
N SER A 110 -4.04 -6.15 -3.15
CA SER A 110 -3.85 -7.09 -2.05
C SER A 110 -5.18 -7.50 -1.42
N ALA A 111 -5.21 -8.74 -0.92
CA ALA A 111 -6.28 -9.20 -0.03
C ALA A 111 -6.22 -8.47 1.31
N LYS A 112 -7.28 -8.64 2.12
CA LYS A 112 -7.48 -7.93 3.40
C LYS A 112 -6.24 -7.95 4.32
N SER A 113 -5.64 -9.13 4.49
CA SER A 113 -4.53 -9.35 5.40
C SER A 113 -3.69 -10.54 4.94
N PRO A 114 -2.38 -10.57 5.24
CA PRO A 114 -1.55 -11.73 4.99
C PRO A 114 -1.95 -12.93 5.87
N ILE A 115 -1.52 -14.13 5.46
CA ILE A 115 -1.45 -15.29 6.35
C ILE A 115 -0.04 -15.35 6.93
N ILE A 116 0.07 -15.23 8.25
CA ILE A 116 1.34 -15.32 8.99
C ILE A 116 1.56 -16.77 9.42
N LEU A 117 2.62 -17.39 8.91
CA LEU A 117 3.05 -18.75 9.27
C LEU A 117 4.43 -18.67 9.93
N ASN A 118 4.85 -19.75 10.60
CA ASN A 118 6.12 -19.77 11.33
C ASN A 118 7.34 -19.41 10.46
N ASN A 119 7.34 -19.83 9.19
CA ASN A 119 8.49 -19.71 8.30
C ASN A 119 8.25 -18.78 7.11
N GLU A 120 7.05 -18.22 6.95
CA GLU A 120 6.70 -17.36 5.82
C GLU A 120 5.47 -16.50 6.10
N ILE A 121 5.35 -15.42 5.33
CA ILE A 121 4.17 -14.58 5.26
C ILE A 121 3.62 -14.69 3.84
N ARG A 122 2.33 -15.03 3.71
CA ARG A 122 1.65 -15.16 2.41
C ARG A 122 0.76 -13.96 2.15
N LEU A 123 1.04 -13.25 1.07
CA LEU A 123 0.26 -12.13 0.55
C LEU A 123 -0.55 -12.61 -0.66
N TYR A 124 -1.82 -12.91 -0.43
CA TYR A 124 -2.74 -13.15 -1.54
C TYR A 124 -3.16 -11.82 -2.17
N TYR A 125 -3.25 -11.80 -3.50
CA TYR A 125 -3.63 -10.61 -4.24
C TYR A 125 -4.36 -10.97 -5.53
N SER A 126 -5.18 -10.04 -6.03
CA SER A 126 -5.69 -10.11 -7.39
C SER A 126 -4.73 -9.38 -8.34
N GLY A 127 -4.24 -10.07 -9.36
CA GLY A 127 -3.54 -9.49 -10.51
C GLY A 127 -4.47 -9.31 -11.71
N SER A 128 -4.11 -8.43 -12.64
CA SER A 128 -4.74 -8.38 -13.96
C SER A 128 -3.77 -8.03 -15.08
N ASP A 129 -4.05 -8.52 -16.29
CA ASP A 129 -3.22 -8.36 -17.50
C ASP A 129 -3.47 -7.06 -18.28
N GLY A 130 -4.39 -6.22 -17.80
CA GLY A 130 -4.82 -5.01 -18.48
C GLY A 130 -5.07 -3.83 -17.53
N PRO A 131 -5.36 -2.66 -18.10
CA PRO A 131 -5.40 -1.40 -17.37
C PRO A 131 -6.67 -1.28 -16.50
N HIS A 132 -6.65 -0.37 -15.52
CA HIS A 132 -7.66 -0.22 -14.48
C HIS A 132 -9.06 0.07 -15.04
N THR A 133 -9.15 0.87 -16.10
CA THR A 133 -10.42 1.37 -16.66
C THR A 133 -10.89 0.66 -17.92
N ASP A 134 -10.19 -0.39 -18.37
CA ASP A 134 -10.56 -1.17 -19.55
C ASP A 134 -10.80 -2.65 -19.19
N TRP A 135 -11.26 -3.40 -20.19
CA TRP A 135 -11.41 -4.84 -20.12
C TRP A 135 -10.07 -5.53 -19.87
N ARG A 136 -10.08 -6.48 -18.93
CA ARG A 136 -8.90 -7.26 -18.52
C ARG A 136 -9.33 -8.57 -17.89
N LYS A 137 -8.42 -9.55 -17.86
CA LYS A 137 -8.60 -10.78 -17.09
C LYS A 137 -8.08 -10.57 -15.68
N GLY A 138 -8.80 -11.13 -14.71
CA GLY A 138 -8.39 -11.14 -13.30
C GLY A 138 -7.80 -12.51 -12.93
N TYR A 139 -6.78 -12.49 -12.08
CA TYR A 139 -6.07 -13.68 -11.61
C TYR A 139 -5.97 -13.65 -10.08
N PHE A 140 -5.95 -14.83 -9.46
CA PHE A 140 -5.68 -14.99 -8.04
C PHE A 140 -4.23 -15.42 -7.85
N CYS A 141 -3.44 -14.57 -7.20
CA CYS A 141 -2.00 -14.69 -7.13
C CYS A 141 -1.51 -14.74 -5.68
N LEU A 142 -0.25 -15.16 -5.49
CA LEU A 142 0.43 -15.27 -4.21
C LEU A 142 1.83 -14.68 -4.31
N ALA A 143 2.13 -13.75 -3.42
CA ALA A 143 3.49 -13.34 -3.09
C ALA A 143 3.85 -13.87 -1.69
N THR A 144 5.14 -14.15 -1.46
CA THR A 144 5.63 -14.62 -0.17
C THR A 144 6.71 -13.69 0.36
N LEU A 145 6.77 -13.54 1.69
CA LEU A 145 7.86 -12.89 2.39
C LEU A 145 8.43 -13.87 3.43
N ARG A 146 9.70 -13.67 3.81
CA ARG A 146 10.24 -14.27 5.03
C ARG A 146 9.51 -13.70 6.27
N PRO A 147 9.58 -14.38 7.44
CA PRO A 147 9.10 -13.81 8.70
C PRO A 147 9.67 -12.41 8.93
N ASP A 148 8.82 -11.47 9.36
CA ASP A 148 9.15 -10.03 9.54
C ASP A 148 9.72 -9.33 8.29
N GLY A 149 9.56 -9.92 7.11
CA GLY A 149 10.18 -9.46 5.86
C GLY A 149 9.49 -8.31 5.14
N PHE A 150 8.64 -7.51 5.80
CA PHE A 150 7.87 -6.44 5.16
C PHE A 150 8.73 -5.27 4.69
N ALA A 151 9.72 -4.88 5.48
CA ALA A 151 10.61 -3.77 5.19
C ALA A 151 11.97 -4.00 5.85
N GLY A 152 13.00 -3.34 5.34
CA GLY A 152 14.34 -3.38 5.89
C GLY A 152 15.19 -2.24 5.34
N TYR A 153 16.34 -2.03 5.97
CA TYR A 153 17.35 -1.12 5.46
C TYR A 153 18.29 -1.87 4.53
N LYS A 154 18.71 -1.20 3.47
CA LYS A 154 19.80 -1.63 2.59
C LYS A 154 20.83 -0.51 2.50
N THR A 155 22.11 -0.87 2.50
CA THR A 155 23.20 0.03 2.16
C THR A 155 22.96 0.64 0.78
N ILE A 156 23.17 1.95 0.66
CA ILE A 156 23.12 2.65 -0.63
C ILE A 156 24.43 2.37 -1.40
N ASP A 157 25.54 2.33 -0.67
CA ASP A 157 26.86 1.99 -1.18
C ASP A 157 27.41 0.83 -0.34
N ASP A 158 27.58 -0.33 -0.97
CA ASP A 158 28.03 -1.56 -0.31
C ASP A 158 29.52 -1.53 0.03
N THR A 159 30.24 -0.46 -0.36
CA THR A 159 31.66 -0.26 -0.04
C THR A 159 31.90 0.53 1.25
N LEU A 160 30.85 1.13 1.82
CA LEU A 160 30.93 1.98 3.01
C LEU A 160 30.23 1.34 4.22
N GLU A 161 30.82 1.50 5.40
CA GLU A 161 30.17 1.11 6.65
C GLU A 161 28.97 2.01 6.94
N SER A 162 27.88 1.41 7.43
CA SER A 162 26.66 2.13 7.85
C SER A 162 26.25 1.66 9.23
N SER A 163 25.83 2.59 10.10
CA SER A 163 25.31 2.29 11.43
C SER A 163 23.86 2.76 11.56
N ILE A 164 23.05 1.98 12.28
CA ILE A 164 21.67 2.32 12.63
C ILE A 164 21.59 2.33 14.14
N ILE A 165 21.13 3.45 14.71
CA ILE A 165 20.85 3.57 16.13
C ILE A 165 19.34 3.49 16.30
N THR A 166 18.88 2.52 17.07
CA THR A 166 17.47 2.35 17.43
C THR A 166 17.26 2.66 18.91
N VAL A 167 16.00 2.92 19.27
CA VAL A 167 15.60 2.72 20.68
C VAL A 167 15.77 1.23 21.03
N PRO A 168 16.01 0.86 22.30
CA PRO A 168 16.10 -0.55 22.68
C PRO A 168 14.90 -1.35 22.16
N ILE A 169 15.14 -2.28 21.26
CA ILE A 169 14.12 -3.20 20.72
C ILE A 169 14.23 -4.49 21.54
N PRO A 170 13.23 -4.86 22.35
CA PRO A 170 13.23 -6.15 23.01
C PRO A 170 13.22 -7.25 21.95
N TRP A 171 14.27 -8.07 21.93
CA TRP A 171 14.43 -9.22 21.04
C TRP A 171 14.07 -10.48 21.81
N ASN A 172 13.11 -11.26 21.30
CA ASN A 172 12.60 -12.46 21.96
C ASN A 172 13.21 -13.78 21.43
N GLY A 173 14.30 -13.71 20.66
CA GLY A 173 14.91 -14.86 20.00
C GLY A 173 14.41 -15.04 18.58
#